data_AF-A0A2A5XMS4-F1
#
_entry.id   AF-A0A2A5XMS4-F1
#
_cell.length_a   1.000
_cell.length_b   1.000
_cell.length_c   1.000
_cell.angle_alpha   90.00
_cell.angle_beta   90.00
_cell.angle_gamma   90.00
#
_symmetry.space_group_name_H-M   'P 1'
#
loop_
_entity.id
_entity.type
_entity.pdbx_description
1 polymer ?
#
loop_
_entity_poly.entity_id
_entity_poly.type
_entity_poly.pdbx_seq_one_letter_code
_entity_poly.pdbx_strand_id
1 'polypeptide(L)'
;MSAFIVASTINAQKTIHTENFGGSYAHNESMTTNTSGWSITGSGDFVHKIVTGAGASGSNCFAQLGSAGNNQVASQDIQLYAGNTYEFKAMVKTVNSRIYVDLRINSGGTDVATSGNTSANGAWEELSCTYTPTMNEVASFQFVKTAGQLANIDKIRVTCTSCADDNLVFDFNDSKEGFISGGGCSVTLGNDAMNINATANFVLVRSGALAANLGVNTADFDRAKVIFKTPFTPTGVAKLYFYTLAGGNAAQSVFNIPVNFNNSSTFQTVDIDLTQSPATGTYTGDIARVGFRTPWGISSGDLCQVQKIILYKQPTSHYVNLSVNMSNETGVNTVYAGGGVLGGSDAVALSDPDGDGTWTGIASFPAAGGNYIFLKNPNGGGDWNAKEDISGQSCADGQWSDRLMPALTSDTTVLHCYGTCDTD
;
A
#
# COMPACT_ATOMS: atom_id res chain seq x y z
N MET A 1 -17.86 -37.42 -18.65
CA MET A 1 -18.11 -35.97 -18.59
C MET A 1 -17.20 -35.43 -17.49
N SER A 2 -15.95 -35.08 -17.83
CA SER A 2 -14.98 -34.60 -16.85
C SER A 2 -15.30 -33.16 -16.51
N ALA A 3 -15.71 -32.91 -15.27
CA ALA A 3 -15.90 -31.56 -14.76
C ALA A 3 -14.53 -30.88 -14.70
N PHE A 4 -14.33 -29.86 -15.55
CA PHE A 4 -13.27 -28.88 -15.36
C PHE A 4 -13.58 -28.14 -14.05
N ILE A 5 -12.92 -28.50 -12.96
CA ILE A 5 -12.88 -27.68 -11.76
C ILE A 5 -11.96 -26.52 -12.11
N VAL A 6 -12.53 -25.36 -12.44
CA VAL A 6 -11.78 -24.11 -12.51
C VAL A 6 -11.36 -23.80 -11.07
N ALA A 7 -10.13 -24.13 -10.71
CA ALA A 7 -9.53 -23.63 -9.49
C ALA A 7 -9.42 -22.10 -9.64
N SER A 8 -10.20 -21.35 -8.86
CA SER A 8 -10.03 -19.90 -8.78
C SER A 8 -8.74 -19.63 -8.00
N THR A 9 -7.62 -19.55 -8.71
CA THR A 9 -6.37 -18.99 -8.19
C THR A 9 -6.59 -17.50 -7.97
N ILE A 10 -6.83 -17.11 -6.73
CA ILE A 10 -6.74 -15.70 -6.33
C ILE A 10 -5.26 -15.50 -6.01
N ASN A 11 -4.44 -15.11 -6.98
CA ASN A 11 -3.06 -14.77 -6.66
C ASN A 11 -3.09 -13.52 -5.76
N ALA A 12 -2.41 -13.57 -4.63
CA ALA A 12 -2.10 -12.38 -3.84
C ALA A 12 -1.46 -11.33 -4.75
N GLN A 13 -2.17 -10.23 -5.00
CA GLN A 13 -1.69 -9.12 -5.82
C GLN A 13 -1.55 -7.89 -4.90
N LYS A 14 -0.31 -7.45 -4.69
CA LYS A 14 0.11 -6.26 -3.91
C LYS A 14 -0.60 -5.01 -4.41
N THR A 15 -1.76 -4.67 -3.88
CA THR A 15 -2.52 -3.52 -4.36
C THR A 15 -2.08 -2.26 -3.63
N ILE A 16 -1.38 -1.35 -4.31
CA ILE A 16 -0.89 -0.08 -3.75
C ILE A 16 -1.91 1.06 -3.91
N HIS A 17 -2.90 0.89 -4.78
CA HIS A 17 -3.97 1.86 -5.01
C HIS A 17 -5.22 1.14 -5.52
N THR A 18 -6.38 1.43 -4.94
CA THR A 18 -7.70 1.02 -5.43
C THR A 18 -8.67 2.17 -5.39
N GLU A 19 -9.46 2.32 -6.44
CA GLU A 19 -10.57 3.27 -6.48
C GLU A 19 -11.84 2.56 -6.97
N ASN A 20 -12.91 2.72 -6.20
CA ASN A 20 -14.20 2.11 -6.42
C ASN A 20 -15.29 2.83 -5.59
N PHE A 21 -16.54 2.92 -6.08
CA PHE A 21 -17.67 3.52 -5.35
C PHE A 21 -18.75 2.49 -5.03
N GLY A 22 -19.30 2.54 -3.82
CA GLY A 22 -20.31 1.58 -3.40
C GLY A 22 -21.76 1.97 -3.59
N GLY A 23 -22.62 1.02 -3.24
CA GLY A 23 -24.08 1.00 -3.44
C GLY A 23 -24.90 2.15 -2.84
N SER A 24 -24.27 3.09 -2.11
CA SER A 24 -24.96 4.10 -1.29
C SER A 24 -25.17 5.45 -1.98
N TYR A 25 -24.57 5.69 -3.14
CA TYR A 25 -24.78 6.94 -3.87
C TYR A 25 -26.01 6.91 -4.77
N ALA A 26 -26.75 8.00 -4.77
CA ALA A 26 -27.91 8.17 -5.63
C ALA A 26 -27.48 8.24 -7.11
N HIS A 27 -28.37 7.85 -8.02
CA HIS A 27 -28.12 7.94 -9.46
C HIS A 27 -27.83 9.39 -9.85
N ASN A 28 -26.65 9.64 -10.47
CA ASN A 28 -26.14 10.98 -10.80
C ASN A 28 -25.85 11.88 -9.59
N GLU A 29 -25.57 11.32 -8.41
CA GLU A 29 -25.02 12.09 -7.31
C GLU A 29 -23.67 12.71 -7.73
N SER A 30 -23.58 14.03 -7.56
CA SER A 30 -22.44 14.85 -7.95
C SER A 30 -21.53 15.02 -6.74
N MET A 31 -20.29 14.54 -6.85
CA MET A 31 -19.22 14.88 -5.91
C MET A 31 -18.73 16.29 -6.24
N THR A 32 -19.46 17.33 -5.82
CA THR A 32 -18.95 18.71 -5.94
C THR A 32 -17.73 18.90 -5.03
N THR A 33 -16.69 19.51 -5.58
CA THR A 33 -15.42 19.93 -4.96
C THR A 33 -14.38 18.83 -4.68
N ASN A 34 -13.46 18.68 -5.64
CA ASN A 34 -12.12 18.07 -5.57
C ASN A 34 -11.67 17.48 -4.21
N THR A 35 -11.85 16.18 -4.05
CA THR A 35 -11.12 15.36 -3.04
C THR A 35 -10.74 13.97 -3.56
N SER A 36 -11.09 13.60 -4.81
CA SER A 36 -10.81 12.28 -5.38
C SER A 36 -9.35 12.03 -5.75
N GLY A 37 -8.51 13.07 -5.81
CA GLY A 37 -7.13 12.97 -6.29
C GLY A 37 -6.99 12.79 -7.81
N TRP A 38 -8.10 12.71 -8.57
CA TRP A 38 -8.10 12.61 -10.03
C TRP A 38 -8.18 13.99 -10.68
N SER A 39 -7.28 14.24 -11.63
CA SER A 39 -7.30 15.39 -12.56
C SER A 39 -8.02 15.03 -13.85
N ILE A 40 -8.63 16.01 -14.52
CA ILE A 40 -9.21 15.84 -15.84
C ILE A 40 -8.73 16.94 -16.80
N THR A 41 -8.37 16.54 -18.03
CA THR A 41 -8.17 17.47 -19.15
C THR A 41 -9.24 17.23 -20.21
N GLY A 42 -9.78 18.33 -20.78
CA GLY A 42 -10.92 18.31 -21.70
C GLY A 42 -12.24 18.80 -21.08
N SER A 43 -13.34 18.73 -21.81
CA SER A 43 -14.68 19.08 -21.31
C SER A 43 -15.38 17.85 -20.75
N GLY A 44 -15.68 17.79 -19.46
CA GLY A 44 -16.32 16.62 -18.85
C GLY A 44 -16.08 16.53 -17.36
N ASP A 45 -16.52 15.42 -16.77
CA ASP A 45 -16.54 15.28 -15.32
C ASP A 45 -16.37 13.83 -14.88
N PHE A 46 -15.11 13.44 -14.60
CA PHE A 46 -14.71 12.05 -14.40
C PHE A 46 -15.39 11.40 -13.19
N VAL A 47 -15.63 12.17 -12.12
CA VAL A 47 -16.11 11.69 -10.82
C VAL A 47 -17.61 11.98 -10.59
N HIS A 48 -18.32 12.56 -11.56
CA HIS A 48 -19.68 13.07 -11.36
C HIS A 48 -20.83 12.15 -11.74
N LYS A 49 -20.59 10.87 -12.06
CA LYS A 49 -21.68 9.96 -12.44
C LYS A 49 -21.50 8.57 -11.87
N ILE A 50 -21.89 8.45 -10.62
CA ILE A 50 -22.19 7.15 -10.03
C ILE A 50 -23.49 6.65 -10.67
N VAL A 51 -23.40 5.61 -11.49
CA VAL A 51 -24.57 4.93 -12.06
C VAL A 51 -24.88 3.73 -11.19
N THR A 52 -25.89 3.89 -10.32
CA THR A 52 -26.31 2.87 -9.37
C THR A 52 -26.63 1.54 -10.08
N GLY A 53 -26.02 0.44 -9.63
CA GLY A 53 -26.25 -0.91 -10.13
C GLY A 53 -25.76 -1.20 -11.55
N ALA A 54 -24.95 -0.30 -12.14
CA ALA A 54 -24.45 -0.45 -13.51
C ALA A 54 -22.93 -0.62 -13.61
N GLY A 55 -22.23 -0.72 -12.47
CA GLY A 55 -20.80 -0.98 -12.37
C GLY A 55 -20.42 -2.41 -12.75
N ALA A 56 -19.12 -2.66 -12.83
CA ALA A 56 -18.57 -3.97 -13.17
C ALA A 56 -18.85 -4.98 -12.04
N SER A 57 -19.33 -6.18 -12.38
CA SER A 57 -19.69 -7.22 -11.39
C SER A 57 -20.81 -6.82 -10.42
N GLY A 58 -21.68 -5.89 -10.82
CA GLY A 58 -22.87 -5.48 -10.05
C GLY A 58 -22.61 -4.42 -8.98
N SER A 59 -21.45 -3.76 -9.01
CA SER A 59 -21.15 -2.54 -8.24
C SER A 59 -21.91 -1.32 -8.78
N ASN A 60 -21.66 -0.17 -8.16
CA ASN A 60 -21.91 1.11 -8.77
C ASN A 60 -20.69 1.51 -9.64
N CYS A 61 -20.94 2.18 -10.76
CA CYS A 61 -19.84 2.65 -11.62
C CYS A 61 -19.01 3.71 -10.90
N PHE A 62 -17.68 3.56 -10.87
CA PHE A 62 -16.78 4.53 -10.22
C PHE A 62 -16.76 5.88 -10.96
N ALA A 63 -16.43 5.88 -12.25
CA ALA A 63 -16.20 7.11 -13.00
C ALA A 63 -16.75 7.02 -14.43
N GLN A 64 -16.96 8.17 -15.06
CA GLN A 64 -17.36 8.26 -16.45
C GLN A 64 -16.63 9.38 -17.19
N LEU A 65 -16.04 9.06 -18.34
CA LEU A 65 -15.60 10.04 -19.32
C LEU A 65 -16.79 10.43 -20.22
N GLY A 66 -17.12 11.71 -20.25
CA GLY A 66 -18.34 12.27 -20.85
C GLY A 66 -18.32 12.35 -22.38
N SER A 67 -19.45 12.74 -22.98
CA SER A 67 -19.66 12.75 -24.44
C SER A 67 -19.10 13.96 -25.19
N ALA A 68 -18.68 15.02 -24.49
CA ALA A 68 -18.15 16.24 -25.09
C ALA A 68 -16.61 16.22 -25.11
N GLY A 69 -15.96 16.63 -26.20
CA GLY A 69 -14.51 16.71 -26.28
C GLY A 69 -13.84 15.42 -26.76
N ASN A 70 -13.04 15.55 -27.83
CA ASN A 70 -12.04 14.55 -28.19
C ASN A 70 -10.85 14.70 -27.25
N ASN A 71 -10.15 13.60 -26.98
CA ASN A 71 -8.93 13.57 -26.17
C ASN A 71 -9.14 13.98 -24.69
N GLN A 72 -10.18 13.44 -24.06
CA GLN A 72 -10.34 13.56 -22.61
C GLN A 72 -9.33 12.66 -21.91
N VAL A 73 -8.66 13.20 -20.90
CA VAL A 73 -7.76 12.43 -20.04
C VAL A 73 -8.21 12.60 -18.61
N ALA A 74 -8.50 11.50 -17.93
CA ALA A 74 -8.56 11.47 -16.48
C ALA A 74 -7.29 10.84 -15.95
N SER A 75 -6.66 11.47 -14.96
CA SER A 75 -5.35 11.05 -14.48
C SER A 75 -5.21 11.16 -12.97
N GLN A 76 -4.44 10.27 -12.38
CA GLN A 76 -4.01 10.34 -11.00
C GLN A 76 -2.51 10.08 -10.92
N ASP A 77 -1.81 10.89 -10.15
CA ASP A 77 -0.38 10.74 -9.97
C ASP A 77 -0.08 9.66 -8.93
N ILE A 78 0.86 8.77 -9.27
CA ILE A 78 1.25 7.63 -8.46
C ILE A 78 2.77 7.64 -8.30
N GLN A 79 3.23 7.61 -7.06
CA GLN A 79 4.64 7.43 -6.75
C GLN A 79 5.06 6.00 -7.07
N LEU A 80 6.08 5.87 -7.93
CA LEU A 80 6.71 4.61 -8.29
C LEU A 80 8.19 4.62 -7.86
N TYR A 81 8.72 3.45 -7.54
CA TYR A 81 10.10 3.27 -7.08
C TYR A 81 10.90 2.45 -8.08
N ALA A 82 12.15 2.86 -8.29
CA ALA A 82 13.07 2.27 -9.26
C ALA A 82 13.19 0.74 -9.09
N GLY A 83 13.21 0.01 -10.19
CA GLY A 83 13.43 -1.43 -10.20
C GLY A 83 12.20 -2.27 -9.80
N ASN A 84 11.11 -1.65 -9.35
CA ASN A 84 9.88 -2.34 -9.02
C ASN A 84 8.92 -2.40 -10.22
N THR A 85 8.36 -3.56 -10.54
CA THR A 85 7.34 -3.73 -11.56
C THR A 85 5.96 -3.46 -10.97
N TYR A 86 5.15 -2.71 -11.71
CA TYR A 86 3.78 -2.37 -11.37
C TYR A 86 2.83 -2.82 -12.48
N GLU A 87 1.67 -3.36 -12.11
CA GLU A 87 0.55 -3.73 -12.97
C GLU A 87 -0.63 -2.80 -12.68
N PHE A 88 -1.12 -2.11 -13.70
CA PHE A 88 -2.25 -1.20 -13.63
C PHE A 88 -3.45 -1.86 -14.31
N LYS A 89 -4.61 -1.81 -13.66
CA LYS A 89 -5.85 -2.46 -14.09
C LYS A 89 -7.06 -1.59 -13.85
N ALA A 90 -8.05 -1.72 -14.73
CA ALA A 90 -9.40 -1.24 -14.48
C ALA A 90 -10.40 -1.95 -15.39
N MET A 91 -11.64 -2.04 -14.94
CA MET A 91 -12.77 -2.40 -15.78
C MET A 91 -13.24 -1.16 -16.54
N VAL A 92 -13.35 -1.27 -17.86
CA VAL A 92 -13.82 -0.19 -18.73
C VAL A 92 -14.98 -0.70 -19.58
N LYS A 93 -16.04 0.11 -19.69
CA LYS A 93 -17.17 -0.15 -20.57
C LYS A 93 -17.49 1.08 -21.39
N THR A 94 -17.33 0.96 -22.70
CA THR A 94 -17.76 1.99 -23.63
C THR A 94 -19.28 1.87 -23.87
N VAL A 95 -19.99 3.01 -23.94
CA VAL A 95 -21.45 3.05 -24.16
C VAL A 95 -21.73 3.89 -25.40
N ASN A 96 -22.40 3.28 -26.38
CA ASN A 96 -22.65 3.88 -27.70
C ASN A 96 -21.39 4.52 -28.32
N SER A 97 -20.23 3.96 -27.95
CA SER A 97 -18.92 4.48 -28.25
C SER A 97 -18.21 3.53 -29.22
N ARG A 98 -17.39 4.12 -30.07
CA ARG A 98 -16.37 3.38 -30.84
C ARG A 98 -15.16 3.12 -29.92
N ILE A 99 -14.30 2.23 -30.35
CA ILE A 99 -13.22 1.64 -29.57
C ILE A 99 -12.04 2.63 -29.41
N TYR A 100 -12.14 3.58 -28.47
CA TYR A 100 -11.26 4.76 -28.39
C TYR A 100 -10.72 5.10 -26.99
N VAL A 101 -10.92 4.18 -26.03
CA VAL A 101 -10.49 4.36 -24.64
C VAL A 101 -9.38 3.39 -24.35
N ASP A 102 -8.26 3.88 -23.84
CA ASP A 102 -7.16 3.08 -23.33
C ASP A 102 -6.76 3.53 -21.92
N LEU A 103 -5.96 2.68 -21.28
CA LEU A 103 -5.32 2.91 -20.00
C LEU A 103 -3.83 3.17 -20.28
N ARG A 104 -3.26 4.25 -19.74
CA ARG A 104 -1.86 4.64 -19.96
C ARG A 104 -1.14 5.00 -18.68
N ILE A 105 0.17 4.80 -18.70
CA ILE A 105 1.10 5.34 -17.70
C ILE A 105 1.97 6.36 -18.42
N ASN A 106 1.95 7.59 -17.94
CA ASN A 106 2.74 8.68 -18.49
C ASN A 106 3.79 9.11 -17.46
N SER A 107 5.07 9.07 -17.84
CA SER A 107 6.16 9.64 -17.03
C SER A 107 6.89 10.71 -17.82
N GLY A 108 7.12 11.88 -17.22
CA GLY A 108 7.83 12.99 -17.86
C GLY A 108 7.21 13.47 -19.18
N GLY A 109 5.90 13.30 -19.38
CA GLY A 109 5.19 13.66 -20.62
C GLY A 109 5.19 12.58 -21.70
N THR A 110 5.79 11.40 -21.45
CA THR A 110 5.82 10.27 -22.39
C THR A 110 4.99 9.10 -21.87
N ASP A 111 4.17 8.50 -22.75
CA ASP A 111 3.44 7.27 -22.42
C ASP A 111 4.42 6.09 -22.37
N VAL A 112 4.76 5.65 -21.16
CA VAL A 112 5.73 4.57 -20.88
C VAL A 112 5.10 3.19 -20.87
N ALA A 113 3.76 3.11 -20.72
CA ALA A 113 2.99 1.88 -20.88
C ALA A 113 1.55 2.20 -21.33
N THR A 114 0.96 1.30 -22.11
CA THR A 114 -0.45 1.39 -22.57
C THR A 114 -1.10 0.01 -22.59
N SER A 115 -2.39 -0.05 -22.28
CA SER A 115 -3.21 -1.26 -22.47
C SER A 115 -3.60 -1.50 -23.93
N GLY A 116 -3.42 -0.49 -24.79
CA GLY A 116 -4.18 -0.37 -26.03
C GLY A 116 -5.65 -0.04 -25.77
N ASN A 117 -6.38 0.26 -26.85
CA ASN A 117 -7.80 0.58 -26.72
C ASN A 117 -8.58 -0.64 -26.23
N THR A 118 -9.76 -0.40 -25.65
CA THR A 118 -10.85 -1.38 -25.54
C THR A 118 -11.01 -2.22 -26.81
N SER A 119 -11.76 -3.32 -26.79
CA SER A 119 -11.96 -4.19 -27.95
C SER A 119 -13.43 -4.31 -28.36
N ALA A 120 -14.36 -3.93 -27.47
CA ALA A 120 -15.80 -4.01 -27.72
C ALA A 120 -16.59 -2.84 -27.12
N ASN A 121 -17.77 -2.58 -27.69
CA ASN A 121 -18.73 -1.61 -27.16
C ASN A 121 -19.87 -2.29 -26.40
N GLY A 122 -20.29 -1.68 -25.29
CA GLY A 122 -21.43 -2.12 -24.48
C GLY A 122 -21.14 -3.22 -23.46
N ALA A 123 -19.93 -3.78 -23.44
CA ALA A 123 -19.47 -4.78 -22.49
C ALA A 123 -18.38 -4.22 -21.57
N TRP A 124 -18.32 -4.73 -20.34
CA TRP A 124 -17.21 -4.47 -19.42
C TRP A 124 -16.00 -5.32 -19.84
N GLU A 125 -14.84 -4.67 -19.98
CA GLU A 125 -13.56 -5.25 -20.36
C GLU A 125 -12.50 -4.84 -19.35
N GLU A 126 -11.63 -5.75 -18.93
CA GLU A 126 -10.47 -5.40 -18.10
C GLU A 126 -9.35 -4.88 -18.99
N LEU A 127 -8.97 -3.62 -18.83
CA LEU A 127 -7.76 -3.07 -19.42
C LEU A 127 -6.61 -3.23 -18.44
N SER A 128 -5.42 -3.58 -18.95
CA SER A 128 -4.23 -3.70 -18.13
C SER A 128 -2.95 -3.33 -18.88
N CYS A 129 -1.98 -2.75 -18.16
CA CYS A 129 -0.60 -2.61 -18.62
C CYS A 129 0.37 -2.72 -17.45
N THR A 130 1.64 -2.95 -17.75
CA THR A 130 2.71 -3.07 -16.74
C THR A 130 3.82 -2.08 -17.00
N TYR A 131 4.45 -1.58 -15.93
CA TYR A 131 5.56 -0.64 -16.02
C TYR A 131 6.59 -0.87 -14.90
N THR A 132 7.88 -0.75 -15.23
CA THR A 132 9.00 -0.85 -14.28
C THR A 132 9.89 0.38 -14.46
N PRO A 133 9.84 1.37 -13.56
CA PRO A 133 10.65 2.58 -13.69
C PRO A 133 12.12 2.27 -13.39
N THR A 134 13.03 2.96 -14.09
CA THR A 134 14.48 2.83 -13.86
C THR A 134 15.00 3.77 -12.77
N MET A 135 14.17 4.71 -12.32
CA MET A 135 14.46 5.68 -11.26
C MET A 135 13.20 5.95 -10.44
N ASN A 136 13.34 6.46 -9.21
CA ASN A 136 12.17 6.87 -8.43
C ASN A 136 11.48 8.03 -9.15
N GLU A 137 10.19 7.92 -9.39
CA GLU A 137 9.44 8.90 -10.16
C GLU A 137 7.96 8.93 -9.79
N VAL A 138 7.33 10.07 -10.04
CA VAL A 138 5.87 10.20 -9.99
C VAL A 138 5.36 10.05 -11.42
N ALA A 139 4.63 8.97 -11.68
CA ALA A 139 4.02 8.72 -12.98
C ALA A 139 2.52 9.01 -12.92
N SER A 140 1.96 9.50 -14.02
CA SER A 140 0.54 9.76 -14.16
C SER A 140 -0.16 8.52 -14.70
N PHE A 141 -1.07 7.95 -13.92
CA PHE A 141 -1.94 6.85 -14.32
C PHE A 141 -3.22 7.41 -14.95
N GLN A 142 -3.49 7.05 -16.21
CA GLN A 142 -4.44 7.76 -17.07
C GLN A 142 -5.46 6.84 -17.72
N PHE A 143 -6.68 7.35 -17.85
CA PHE A 143 -7.66 6.90 -18.83
C PHE A 143 -7.77 7.94 -19.94
N VAL A 144 -7.40 7.57 -21.16
CA VAL A 144 -7.44 8.48 -22.32
C VAL A 144 -8.55 8.06 -23.26
N LYS A 145 -9.52 8.95 -23.49
CA LYS A 145 -10.57 8.81 -24.49
C LYS A 145 -10.31 9.74 -25.65
N THR A 146 -9.79 9.18 -26.75
CA THR A 146 -9.39 9.95 -27.93
C THR A 146 -10.59 10.43 -28.77
N ALA A 147 -11.69 9.67 -28.79
CA ALA A 147 -12.93 10.01 -29.48
C ALA A 147 -14.12 9.18 -28.93
N GLY A 148 -15.31 9.32 -29.53
CA GLY A 148 -16.50 8.54 -29.17
C GLY A 148 -17.40 9.22 -28.16
N GLN A 149 -18.37 8.46 -27.65
CA GLN A 149 -19.36 8.92 -26.66
C GLN A 149 -18.87 8.68 -25.24
N LEU A 150 -19.60 7.88 -24.45
CA LEU A 150 -19.35 7.66 -23.03
C LEU A 150 -18.41 6.47 -22.82
N ALA A 151 -17.61 6.57 -21.76
CA ALA A 151 -16.84 5.47 -21.23
C ALA A 151 -16.99 5.42 -19.72
N ASN A 152 -17.38 4.27 -19.19
CA ASN A 152 -17.50 3.99 -17.78
C ASN A 152 -16.24 3.29 -17.31
N ILE A 153 -15.74 3.67 -16.15
CA ILE A 153 -14.54 3.13 -15.51
C ILE A 153 -14.94 2.62 -14.12
N ASP A 154 -14.43 1.46 -13.75
CA ASP A 154 -14.69 0.81 -12.47
C ASP A 154 -13.54 -0.11 -12.07
N LYS A 155 -13.48 -0.52 -10.80
CA LYS A 155 -12.51 -1.49 -10.25
C LYS A 155 -11.06 -1.13 -10.59
N ILE A 156 -10.69 0.13 -10.39
CA ILE A 156 -9.35 0.62 -10.63
C ILE A 156 -8.41 -0.02 -9.60
N ARG A 157 -7.29 -0.59 -10.07
CA ARG A 157 -6.31 -1.29 -9.24
C ARG A 157 -4.89 -1.07 -9.77
N VAL A 158 -3.98 -0.66 -8.89
CA VAL A 158 -2.54 -0.66 -9.17
C VAL A 158 -1.86 -1.63 -8.24
N THR A 159 -1.10 -2.53 -8.82
CA THR A 159 -0.45 -3.61 -8.11
C THR A 159 1.06 -3.51 -8.28
N CYS A 160 1.88 -3.55 -7.23
CA CYS A 160 3.34 -3.71 -7.43
C CYS A 160 3.73 -5.19 -7.42
N THR A 161 4.10 -5.76 -8.55
CA THR A 161 4.36 -7.19 -8.70
C THR A 161 5.78 -7.64 -8.32
N SER A 162 6.72 -6.72 -8.07
CA SER A 162 8.10 -7.09 -7.69
C SER A 162 8.69 -6.33 -6.50
N CYS A 163 7.93 -5.46 -5.85
CA CYS A 163 8.42 -4.74 -4.69
C CYS A 163 8.74 -5.70 -3.54
N ALA A 164 9.85 -5.46 -2.82
CA ALA A 164 10.27 -6.24 -1.67
C ALA A 164 9.32 -6.16 -0.45
N ASP A 165 8.54 -5.08 -0.34
CA ASP A 165 7.51 -4.98 0.70
C ASP A 165 6.27 -5.79 0.27
N ASP A 166 6.24 -7.03 0.75
CA ASP A 166 5.19 -8.05 0.60
C ASP A 166 3.87 -7.61 1.25
N ASN A 167 3.21 -6.56 0.75
CA ASN A 167 1.94 -6.11 1.32
C ASN A 167 0.78 -6.80 0.60
N LEU A 168 0.14 -7.79 1.23
CA LEU A 168 -1.14 -8.34 0.76
C LEU A 168 -2.28 -7.47 1.30
N VAL A 169 -2.94 -6.72 0.41
CA VAL A 169 -4.02 -5.79 0.75
C VAL A 169 -5.36 -6.31 0.25
N PHE A 170 -6.29 -6.53 1.17
CA PHE A 170 -7.72 -6.64 0.89
C PHE A 170 -8.36 -5.29 1.17
N ASP A 171 -8.61 -4.53 0.11
CA ASP A 171 -9.33 -3.26 0.17
C ASP A 171 -10.81 -3.51 -0.16
N PHE A 172 -11.69 -3.30 0.82
CA PHE A 172 -13.11 -3.59 0.67
C PHE A 172 -13.92 -2.37 0.25
N ASN A 173 -13.27 -1.32 -0.26
CA ASN A 173 -13.94 -0.19 -0.88
C ASN A 173 -14.79 -0.67 -2.07
N ASP A 174 -16.11 -0.77 -1.86
CA ASP A 174 -17.09 -1.43 -2.71
C ASP A 174 -16.66 -2.80 -3.29
N SER A 175 -15.95 -3.56 -2.48
CA SER A 175 -15.53 -4.90 -2.86
C SER A 175 -15.75 -5.86 -1.72
N LYS A 176 -15.97 -7.12 -2.11
CA LYS A 176 -15.84 -8.24 -1.17
C LYS A 176 -14.45 -8.86 -1.23
N GLU A 177 -13.62 -8.53 -2.23
CA GLU A 177 -12.32 -9.18 -2.45
C GLU A 177 -12.39 -10.71 -2.40
N GLY A 178 -13.48 -11.27 -2.94
CA GLY A 178 -13.76 -12.72 -2.90
C GLY A 178 -14.16 -13.26 -1.52
N PHE A 179 -14.36 -12.40 -0.51
CA PHE A 179 -14.81 -12.82 0.81
C PHE A 179 -16.23 -13.36 0.77
N ILE A 180 -16.40 -14.51 1.42
CA ILE A 180 -17.66 -15.21 1.57
C ILE A 180 -17.97 -15.43 3.05
N SER A 181 -19.23 -15.77 3.32
CA SER A 181 -19.63 -16.19 4.66
C SER A 181 -18.89 -17.47 5.05
N GLY A 182 -18.27 -17.43 6.22
CA GLY A 182 -17.73 -18.60 6.90
C GLY A 182 -18.65 -19.17 7.96
N GLY A 183 -19.82 -18.57 8.18
CA GLY A 183 -20.82 -18.97 9.17
C GLY A 183 -21.44 -17.77 9.86
N GLY A 184 -22.75 -17.86 10.13
CA GLY A 184 -23.49 -16.87 10.92
C GLY A 184 -23.66 -15.49 10.33
N CYS A 185 -23.42 -15.29 9.03
CA CYS A 185 -23.69 -14.02 8.36
C CYS A 185 -24.00 -14.17 6.87
N SER A 186 -24.53 -13.09 6.29
CA SER A 186 -24.43 -12.80 4.86
C SER A 186 -23.41 -11.69 4.62
N VAL A 187 -22.74 -11.72 3.46
CA VAL A 187 -21.72 -10.72 3.08
C VAL A 187 -22.23 -9.90 1.91
N THR A 188 -22.36 -8.59 2.11
CA THR A 188 -22.84 -7.64 1.11
C THR A 188 -21.79 -6.56 0.84
N LEU A 189 -21.94 -5.89 -0.31
CA LEU A 189 -21.14 -4.69 -0.59
C LEU A 189 -21.59 -3.57 0.36
N GLY A 190 -20.63 -2.79 0.84
CA GLY A 190 -20.87 -1.50 1.49
C GLY A 190 -20.10 -0.41 0.72
N ASN A 191 -20.22 0.84 1.17
CA ASN A 191 -19.56 1.95 0.50
C ASN A 191 -18.04 1.87 0.66
N ASP A 192 -17.56 2.16 1.87
CA ASP A 192 -16.13 2.22 2.17
C ASP A 192 -15.61 0.92 2.81
N ALA A 193 -16.41 -0.15 2.77
CA ALA A 193 -16.17 -1.40 3.48
C ALA A 193 -17.06 -2.55 3.00
N MET A 194 -16.62 -3.78 3.29
CA MET A 194 -17.47 -4.97 3.22
C MET A 194 -18.43 -4.99 4.41
N ASN A 195 -19.70 -5.24 4.13
CA ASN A 195 -20.74 -5.41 5.15
C ASN A 195 -20.87 -6.90 5.53
N ILE A 196 -20.77 -7.16 6.84
CA ILE A 196 -20.97 -8.48 7.45
C ILE A 196 -22.28 -8.41 8.25
N ASN A 197 -23.38 -8.88 7.66
CA ASN A 197 -24.71 -8.84 8.28
C ASN A 197 -24.91 -10.11 9.09
N ALA A 198 -24.98 -9.99 10.40
CA ALA A 198 -25.06 -11.12 11.31
C ALA A 198 -26.43 -11.80 11.25
N THR A 199 -26.42 -13.13 11.17
CA THR A 199 -27.59 -14.00 11.29
C THR A 199 -27.51 -14.92 12.51
N ALA A 200 -26.39 -14.87 13.25
CA ALA A 200 -26.13 -15.60 14.48
C ALA A 200 -25.05 -14.87 15.30
N ASN A 201 -24.67 -15.45 16.45
CA ASN A 201 -23.71 -14.84 17.38
C ASN A 201 -22.25 -15.21 17.05
N PHE A 202 -22.04 -16.24 16.23
CA PHE A 202 -20.72 -16.61 15.71
C PHE A 202 -20.64 -16.21 14.25
N VAL A 203 -19.96 -15.10 13.98
CA VAL A 203 -19.93 -14.47 12.66
C VAL A 203 -18.52 -14.46 12.10
N LEU A 204 -18.30 -15.19 11.01
CA LEU A 204 -16.99 -15.36 10.38
C LEU A 204 -17.11 -15.13 8.87
N VAL A 205 -16.15 -14.41 8.31
CA VAL A 205 -15.93 -14.28 6.86
C VAL A 205 -14.54 -14.77 6.48
N ARG A 206 -14.36 -15.20 5.23
CA ARG A 206 -13.09 -15.75 4.72
C ARG A 206 -12.89 -15.40 3.25
N SER A 207 -11.63 -15.22 2.82
CA SER A 207 -11.20 -14.84 1.47
C SER A 207 -11.34 -15.96 0.43
N GLY A 208 -12.52 -16.58 0.34
CA GLY A 208 -12.86 -17.59 -0.67
C GLY A 208 -13.30 -18.95 -0.10
N ALA A 209 -13.69 -19.82 -1.04
CA ALA A 209 -14.19 -21.17 -0.75
C ALA A 209 -13.07 -22.13 -0.33
N LEU A 210 -13.43 -23.39 -0.01
CA LEU A 210 -12.51 -24.40 0.52
C LEU A 210 -11.23 -24.60 -0.33
N ALA A 211 -11.36 -24.52 -1.65
CA ALA A 211 -10.26 -24.71 -2.61
C ALA A 211 -9.53 -23.42 -2.99
N ALA A 212 -9.92 -22.25 -2.45
CA ALA A 212 -9.23 -21.01 -2.75
C ALA A 212 -7.84 -21.02 -2.14
N ASN A 213 -6.88 -20.47 -2.88
CA ASN A 213 -5.49 -20.38 -2.50
C ASN A 213 -4.94 -19.02 -2.88
N LEU A 214 -4.46 -18.26 -1.88
CA LEU A 214 -3.79 -16.98 -2.06
C LEU A 214 -2.36 -17.13 -2.60
N GLY A 215 -1.75 -18.30 -2.42
CA GLY A 215 -0.43 -18.63 -2.95
C GLY A 215 0.73 -17.91 -2.26
N VAL A 216 0.56 -17.50 -0.99
CA VAL A 216 1.58 -16.77 -0.19
C VAL A 216 1.98 -17.57 1.04
N ASN A 217 3.07 -17.17 1.71
CA ASN A 217 3.62 -17.84 2.87
C ASN A 217 3.62 -16.94 4.12
N THR A 218 3.58 -17.54 5.31
CA THR A 218 3.72 -16.79 6.57
C THR A 218 5.07 -16.08 6.72
N ALA A 219 6.13 -16.56 6.06
CA ALA A 219 7.45 -15.92 6.11
C ALA A 219 7.51 -14.55 5.39
N ASP A 220 6.50 -14.28 4.57
CA ASP A 220 6.37 -13.05 3.78
C ASP A 220 5.73 -11.94 4.61
N PHE A 221 5.14 -12.23 5.77
CA PHE A 221 4.43 -11.24 6.58
C PHE A 221 4.73 -11.38 8.08
N ASP A 222 5.13 -10.28 8.72
CA ASP A 222 5.37 -10.21 10.17
C ASP A 222 4.38 -9.28 10.89
N ARG A 223 3.52 -8.59 10.12
CA ARG A 223 2.45 -7.73 10.63
C ARG A 223 1.15 -7.94 9.87
N ALA A 224 0.04 -7.65 10.55
CA ALA A 224 -1.24 -7.42 9.92
C ALA A 224 -1.87 -6.12 10.42
N LYS A 225 -2.62 -5.44 9.57
CA LYS A 225 -3.44 -4.27 9.91
C LYS A 225 -4.88 -4.54 9.52
N VAL A 226 -5.80 -4.33 10.46
CA VAL A 226 -7.24 -4.50 10.22
C VAL A 226 -7.96 -3.21 10.56
N ILE A 227 -8.75 -2.72 9.60
CA ILE A 227 -9.57 -1.52 9.73
C ILE A 227 -11.03 -1.95 9.68
N PHE A 228 -11.77 -1.75 10.77
CA PHE A 228 -13.14 -2.25 10.90
C PHE A 228 -14.00 -1.35 11.78
N LYS A 229 -15.32 -1.48 11.67
CA LYS A 229 -16.31 -0.73 12.45
C LYS A 229 -17.33 -1.69 13.04
N THR A 230 -17.73 -1.41 14.28
CA THR A 230 -18.63 -2.25 15.08
C THR A 230 -19.84 -1.42 15.50
N PRO A 231 -20.83 -1.21 14.61
CA PRO A 231 -22.07 -0.49 14.92
C PRO A 231 -23.03 -1.33 15.80
N PHE A 232 -22.48 -1.99 16.81
CA PHE A 232 -23.13 -2.76 17.87
C PHE A 232 -22.24 -2.70 19.11
N THR A 233 -22.75 -3.09 20.29
CA THR A 233 -21.96 -3.06 21.54
C THR A 233 -21.10 -4.32 21.65
N PRO A 234 -19.77 -4.24 21.46
CA PRO A 234 -18.91 -5.41 21.55
C PRO A 234 -18.64 -5.78 23.02
N THR A 235 -18.51 -7.06 23.32
CA THR A 235 -18.22 -7.61 24.65
C THR A 235 -16.89 -8.38 24.70
N GLY A 236 -16.16 -8.43 23.58
CA GLY A 236 -14.86 -9.09 23.50
C GLY A 236 -14.17 -8.83 22.16
N VAL A 237 -12.99 -9.42 22.00
CA VAL A 237 -12.11 -9.19 20.85
C VAL A 237 -12.68 -9.75 19.53
N ALA A 238 -12.31 -9.14 18.41
CA ALA A 238 -12.38 -9.75 17.08
C ALA A 238 -11.20 -10.73 16.89
N LYS A 239 -11.17 -11.43 15.75
CA LYS A 239 -10.11 -12.39 15.45
C LYS A 239 -9.73 -12.40 13.98
N LEU A 240 -8.44 -12.54 13.71
CA LEU A 240 -7.86 -12.77 12.38
C LEU A 240 -7.52 -14.26 12.24
N TYR A 241 -8.01 -14.91 11.19
CA TYR A 241 -7.82 -16.33 10.93
C TYR A 241 -6.91 -16.53 9.72
N PHE A 242 -6.01 -17.50 9.81
CA PHE A 242 -5.21 -17.96 8.68
C PHE A 242 -5.51 -19.44 8.40
N TYR A 243 -5.60 -19.81 7.12
CA TYR A 243 -5.90 -21.17 6.69
C TYR A 243 -4.82 -21.65 5.73
N THR A 244 -4.40 -22.91 5.86
CA THR A 244 -3.61 -23.61 4.84
C THR A 244 -4.55 -24.23 3.81
N LEU A 245 -4.02 -24.56 2.63
CA LEU A 245 -4.80 -25.24 1.59
C LEU A 245 -5.20 -26.64 2.07
N ALA A 246 -4.26 -27.36 2.68
CA ALA A 246 -4.48 -28.71 3.21
C ALA A 246 -5.42 -28.73 4.43
N GLY A 247 -5.38 -27.70 5.28
CA GLY A 247 -6.23 -27.57 6.46
C GLY A 247 -7.69 -27.25 6.14
N GLY A 248 -7.99 -26.82 4.91
CA GLY A 248 -9.35 -26.53 4.49
C GLY A 248 -10.00 -25.48 5.39
N ASN A 249 -11.13 -25.80 6.03
CA ASN A 249 -11.84 -24.86 6.89
C ASN A 249 -11.33 -24.84 8.34
N ALA A 250 -10.34 -25.66 8.68
CA ALA A 250 -9.63 -25.57 9.95
C ALA A 250 -8.52 -24.51 9.82
N ALA A 251 -8.55 -23.50 10.67
CA ALA A 251 -7.52 -22.48 10.69
C ALA A 251 -6.22 -23.03 11.28
N GLN A 252 -5.10 -22.72 10.63
CA GLN A 252 -3.76 -23.04 11.16
C GLN A 252 -3.42 -22.17 12.37
N SER A 253 -3.90 -20.92 12.36
CA SER A 253 -3.67 -19.97 13.44
C SER A 253 -4.76 -18.91 13.51
N VAL A 254 -4.94 -18.36 14.71
CA VAL A 254 -5.91 -17.30 14.99
C VAL A 254 -5.30 -16.26 15.91
N PHE A 255 -5.26 -15.00 15.48
CA PHE A 255 -4.79 -13.86 16.27
C PHE A 255 -5.95 -13.07 16.87
N ASN A 256 -5.72 -12.48 18.04
CA ASN A 256 -6.66 -11.54 18.65
C ASN A 256 -6.58 -10.19 17.93
N ILE A 257 -7.75 -9.59 17.66
CA ILE A 257 -7.87 -8.21 17.22
C ILE A 257 -8.53 -7.45 18.36
N PRO A 258 -7.77 -6.64 19.14
CA PRO A 258 -8.34 -5.75 20.14
C PRO A 258 -9.47 -4.88 19.57
N VAL A 259 -10.44 -4.53 20.42
CA VAL A 259 -11.60 -3.73 20.03
C VAL A 259 -11.75 -2.59 21.04
N ASN A 260 -11.88 -1.37 20.55
CA ASN A 260 -12.27 -0.22 21.36
C ASN A 260 -13.79 -0.26 21.59
N PHE A 261 -14.21 -0.71 22.77
CA PHE A 261 -15.63 -0.81 23.14
C PHE A 261 -16.36 0.54 23.20
N ASN A 262 -15.63 1.66 23.23
CA ASN A 262 -16.19 3.00 23.23
C ASN A 262 -16.38 3.58 21.80
N ASN A 263 -15.97 2.85 20.75
CA ASN A 263 -16.09 3.29 19.37
C ASN A 263 -17.02 2.38 18.56
N SER A 264 -18.28 2.80 18.40
CA SER A 264 -19.26 2.11 17.55
C SER A 264 -19.60 2.86 16.25
N SER A 265 -19.15 4.12 16.12
CA SER A 265 -19.57 5.02 15.04
C SER A 265 -18.51 5.20 13.95
N THR A 266 -17.23 4.98 14.24
CA THR A 266 -16.12 5.18 13.29
C THR A 266 -15.31 3.91 13.08
N PHE A 267 -14.53 3.87 12.00
CA PHE A 267 -13.56 2.79 11.79
C PHE A 267 -12.45 2.89 12.83
N GLN A 268 -12.06 1.74 13.36
CA GLN A 268 -10.88 1.57 14.22
C GLN A 268 -9.81 0.79 13.46
N THR A 269 -8.56 1.22 13.62
CA THR A 269 -7.39 0.59 13.02
C THR A 269 -6.61 -0.16 14.07
N VAL A 270 -6.28 -1.41 13.78
CA VAL A 270 -5.54 -2.29 14.69
C VAL A 270 -4.37 -2.92 13.94
N ASP A 271 -3.16 -2.68 14.44
CA ASP A 271 -1.95 -3.39 14.04
C ASP A 271 -1.73 -4.61 14.92
N ILE A 272 -1.31 -5.71 14.29
CA ILE A 272 -1.13 -7.03 14.89
C ILE A 272 0.29 -7.47 14.56
N ASP A 273 1.05 -7.83 15.59
CA ASP A 273 2.36 -8.45 15.44
C ASP A 273 2.19 -9.97 15.22
N LEU A 274 2.45 -10.43 13.99
CA LEU A 274 2.32 -11.84 13.60
C LEU A 274 3.51 -12.69 14.05
N THR A 275 4.58 -12.06 14.56
CA THR A 275 5.73 -12.77 15.15
C THR A 275 5.43 -13.27 16.56
N GLN A 276 4.41 -12.70 17.22
CA GLN A 276 3.94 -13.17 18.52
C GLN A 276 3.16 -14.48 18.40
N SER A 277 3.09 -15.21 19.51
CA SER A 277 2.29 -16.44 19.55
C SER A 277 0.81 -16.14 19.28
N PRO A 278 0.16 -16.83 18.33
CA PRO A 278 -1.26 -16.65 18.06
C PRO A 278 -2.09 -17.11 19.26
N ALA A 279 -3.33 -16.62 19.36
CA ALA A 279 -4.27 -17.05 20.39
C ALA A 279 -4.68 -18.52 20.23
N THR A 280 -4.52 -19.10 19.04
CA THR A 280 -4.77 -20.51 18.74
C THR A 280 -3.86 -20.94 17.59
N GLY A 281 -3.34 -22.16 17.63
CA GLY A 281 -2.59 -22.78 16.54
C GLY A 281 -1.16 -22.27 16.40
N THR A 282 -0.61 -22.35 15.18
CA THR A 282 0.78 -21.95 14.86
C THR A 282 0.79 -21.24 13.51
N TYR A 283 1.38 -20.04 13.47
CA TYR A 283 1.48 -19.25 12.24
C TYR A 283 2.72 -19.71 11.46
N THR A 284 2.56 -20.72 10.60
CA THR A 284 3.68 -21.29 9.83
C THR A 284 3.21 -21.97 8.54
N GLY A 285 3.90 -21.71 7.43
CA GLY A 285 3.69 -22.39 6.16
C GLY A 285 2.85 -21.58 5.18
N ASP A 286 2.06 -22.27 4.36
CA ASP A 286 1.24 -21.63 3.33
C ASP A 286 0.07 -20.85 3.93
N ILE A 287 -0.25 -19.71 3.37
CA ILE A 287 -1.49 -18.97 3.61
C ILE A 287 -2.35 -19.11 2.37
N ALA A 288 -3.34 -20.01 2.43
CA ALA A 288 -4.30 -20.20 1.36
C ALA A 288 -5.48 -19.24 1.45
N ARG A 289 -5.89 -18.84 2.66
CA ARG A 289 -6.98 -17.88 2.91
C ARG A 289 -6.76 -17.10 4.21
N VAL A 290 -7.35 -15.92 4.26
CA VAL A 290 -7.48 -15.07 5.45
C VAL A 290 -8.95 -14.98 5.84
N GLY A 291 -9.25 -14.92 7.14
CA GLY A 291 -10.61 -14.72 7.63
C GLY A 291 -10.69 -13.72 8.77
N PHE A 292 -11.86 -13.13 8.93
CA PHE A 292 -12.18 -12.19 10.00
C PHE A 292 -13.42 -12.67 10.74
N ARG A 293 -13.30 -12.85 12.06
CA ARG A 293 -14.44 -13.13 12.95
C ARG A 293 -14.74 -11.86 13.72
N THR A 294 -15.99 -11.43 13.68
CA THR A 294 -16.41 -10.18 14.31
C THR A 294 -16.22 -10.23 15.84
N PRO A 295 -16.16 -9.08 16.51
CA PRO A 295 -16.11 -9.05 17.97
C PRO A 295 -17.23 -9.85 18.63
N TRP A 296 -16.97 -10.37 19.83
CA TRP A 296 -18.05 -10.90 20.68
C TRP A 296 -19.05 -9.81 21.02
N GLY A 297 -20.30 -10.19 21.30
CA GLY A 297 -21.41 -9.26 21.51
C GLY A 297 -22.28 -9.04 20.27
N ILE A 298 -21.82 -9.50 19.09
CA ILE A 298 -22.64 -9.50 17.88
C ILE A 298 -23.82 -10.48 18.01
N SER A 299 -24.98 -10.10 17.49
CA SER A 299 -26.22 -10.87 17.48
C SER A 299 -26.88 -10.84 16.10
N SER A 300 -27.82 -11.75 15.86
CA SER A 300 -28.61 -11.73 14.61
C SER A 300 -29.29 -10.38 14.40
N GLY A 301 -29.10 -9.78 13.22
CA GLY A 301 -29.59 -8.44 12.88
C GLY A 301 -28.52 -7.34 12.99
N ASP A 302 -27.39 -7.60 13.67
CA ASP A 302 -26.30 -6.64 13.76
C ASP A 302 -25.47 -6.56 12.47
N LEU A 303 -24.76 -5.45 12.32
CA LEU A 303 -23.82 -5.20 11.23
C LEU A 303 -22.40 -5.09 11.80
N CYS A 304 -21.42 -5.69 11.12
CA CYS A 304 -20.01 -5.34 11.27
C CYS A 304 -19.46 -4.96 9.91
N GLN A 305 -18.57 -3.97 9.85
CA GLN A 305 -17.99 -3.50 8.59
C GLN A 305 -16.47 -3.65 8.65
N VAL A 306 -15.86 -4.15 7.58
CA VAL A 306 -14.39 -4.24 7.46
C VAL A 306 -13.98 -3.45 6.23
N GLN A 307 -13.19 -2.39 6.44
CA GLN A 307 -12.70 -1.52 5.39
C GLN A 307 -11.45 -2.09 4.72
N LYS A 308 -10.52 -2.61 5.53
CA LYS A 308 -9.24 -3.11 5.00
C LYS A 308 -8.65 -4.21 5.87
N ILE A 309 -8.03 -5.20 5.24
CA ILE A 309 -7.09 -6.13 5.88
C ILE A 309 -5.79 -6.07 5.10
N ILE A 310 -4.68 -5.82 5.78
CA ILE A 310 -3.34 -5.76 5.19
C ILE A 310 -2.50 -6.78 5.92
N LEU A 311 -1.83 -7.67 5.19
CA LEU A 311 -0.66 -8.39 5.70
C LEU A 311 0.56 -7.71 5.12
N TYR A 312 1.60 -7.54 5.91
CA TYR A 312 2.81 -6.86 5.47
C TYR A 312 4.03 -7.32 6.24
N LYS A 313 5.19 -7.05 5.66
CA LYS A 313 6.49 -7.20 6.31
C LYS A 313 7.02 -5.81 6.66
N GLN A 314 7.36 -5.60 7.92
CA GLN A 314 8.02 -4.36 8.33
C GLN A 314 9.43 -4.30 7.74
N PRO A 315 9.82 -3.19 7.08
CA PRO A 315 11.21 -3.01 6.66
C PRO A 315 12.15 -3.14 7.86
N THR A 316 13.22 -3.91 7.70
CA THR A 316 14.26 -4.03 8.74
C THR A 316 15.30 -2.92 8.66
N SER A 317 15.22 -2.09 7.61
CA SER A 317 16.14 -0.98 7.34
C SER A 317 15.43 0.14 6.57
N HIS A 318 15.94 1.35 6.69
CA HIS A 318 15.48 2.54 6.00
C HIS A 318 16.65 3.27 5.34
N TYR A 319 16.39 3.94 4.22
CA TYR A 319 17.35 4.82 3.59
C TYR A 319 17.34 6.18 4.30
N VAL A 320 18.53 6.65 4.63
CA VAL A 320 18.73 7.97 5.24
C VAL A 320 19.60 8.79 4.31
N ASN A 321 19.07 9.93 3.86
CA ASN A 321 19.88 10.94 3.22
C ASN A 321 20.64 11.71 4.31
N LEU A 322 21.93 11.45 4.40
CA LEU A 322 22.84 12.13 5.32
C LEU A 322 23.31 13.42 4.66
N SER A 323 23.16 14.54 5.37
CA SER A 323 23.66 15.84 4.97
C SER A 323 24.52 16.41 6.07
N VAL A 324 25.75 16.80 5.75
CA VAL A 324 26.68 17.40 6.73
C VAL A 324 27.32 18.67 6.16
N ASN A 325 27.15 19.77 6.87
CA ASN A 325 27.78 21.04 6.57
C ASN A 325 29.24 21.01 7.06
N MET A 326 30.16 21.22 6.13
CA MET A 326 31.62 21.21 6.33
C MET A 326 32.24 22.61 6.26
N SER A 327 31.43 23.68 6.19
CA SER A 327 31.89 25.05 5.92
C SER A 327 32.89 25.61 6.94
N ASN A 328 32.89 25.06 8.16
CA ASN A 328 33.83 25.44 9.22
C ASN A 328 35.17 24.68 9.15
N GLU A 329 35.26 23.68 8.28
CA GLU A 329 36.43 22.81 8.16
C GLU A 329 37.35 23.26 7.02
N THR A 330 38.65 23.09 7.23
CA THR A 330 39.66 23.33 6.19
C THR A 330 40.30 22.02 5.73
N GLY A 331 40.78 22.01 4.49
CA GLY A 331 41.46 20.86 3.90
C GLY A 331 40.54 19.66 3.65
N VAL A 332 39.25 19.88 3.43
CA VAL A 332 38.28 18.83 3.11
C VAL A 332 38.50 18.37 1.66
N ASN A 333 38.91 17.12 1.47
CA ASN A 333 39.07 16.49 0.15
C ASN A 333 37.99 15.43 -0.09
N THR A 334 37.66 14.65 0.94
CA THR A 334 36.61 13.63 0.90
C THR A 334 35.89 13.58 2.25
N VAL A 335 34.57 13.35 2.21
CA VAL A 335 33.75 13.19 3.41
C VAL A 335 33.05 11.84 3.35
N TYR A 336 33.05 11.14 4.48
CA TYR A 336 32.42 9.85 4.63
C TYR A 336 31.52 9.81 5.87
N ALA A 337 30.52 8.94 5.84
CA ALA A 337 29.84 8.46 7.03
C ALA A 337 30.20 6.99 7.26
N GLY A 338 30.46 6.65 8.52
CA GLY A 338 30.91 5.33 8.92
C GLY A 338 30.63 5.06 10.39
N GLY A 339 31.31 4.07 10.96
CA GLY A 339 31.15 3.71 12.37
C GLY A 339 29.83 2.98 12.67
N GLY A 340 29.78 2.34 13.84
CA GLY A 340 28.62 1.62 14.34
C GLY A 340 27.91 0.75 13.30
N VAL A 341 26.68 1.12 12.93
CA VAL A 341 25.84 0.35 12.00
C VAL A 341 26.22 0.49 10.53
N LEU A 342 27.01 1.52 10.17
CA LEU A 342 27.44 1.75 8.78
C LEU A 342 28.73 0.99 8.43
N GLY A 343 29.52 0.58 9.43
CA GLY A 343 30.75 -0.19 9.23
C GLY A 343 32.00 0.66 9.28
N GLY A 344 32.93 0.48 8.32
CA GLY A 344 34.24 1.13 8.32
C GLY A 344 34.18 2.66 8.19
N SER A 345 35.29 3.34 8.46
CA SER A 345 35.44 4.80 8.34
C SER A 345 35.25 5.35 6.91
N ASP A 346 35.25 4.49 5.90
CA ASP A 346 35.05 4.81 4.48
C ASP A 346 33.77 4.18 3.90
N ALA A 347 32.82 3.81 4.76
CA ALA A 347 31.65 3.00 4.36
C ALA A 347 30.71 3.70 3.39
N VAL A 348 30.33 4.96 3.67
CA VAL A 348 29.41 5.73 2.83
C VAL A 348 30.12 7.00 2.38
N ALA A 349 30.44 7.10 1.10
CA ALA A 349 31.01 8.33 0.53
C ALA A 349 29.93 9.40 0.38
N LEU A 350 30.23 10.63 0.76
CA LEU A 350 29.40 11.79 0.51
C LEU A 350 30.02 12.64 -0.60
N SER A 351 29.20 13.49 -1.22
CA SER A 351 29.63 14.41 -2.28
C SER A 351 29.00 15.79 -2.11
N ASP A 352 29.70 16.81 -2.58
CA ASP A 352 29.26 18.21 -2.67
C ASP A 352 29.43 18.69 -4.14
N PRO A 353 28.49 18.35 -5.04
CA PRO A 353 28.63 18.65 -6.47
C PRO A 353 28.39 20.12 -6.83
N ASP A 354 27.64 20.86 -6.02
CA ASP A 354 27.35 22.29 -6.21
C ASP A 354 28.36 23.20 -5.50
N GLY A 355 29.21 22.64 -4.63
CA GLY A 355 30.33 23.33 -4.00
C GLY A 355 29.87 24.31 -2.93
N ASP A 356 28.72 24.06 -2.31
CA ASP A 356 28.12 24.93 -1.30
C ASP A 356 28.67 24.68 0.12
N GLY A 357 29.50 23.64 0.28
CA GLY A 357 30.09 23.23 1.55
C GLY A 357 29.29 22.15 2.29
N THR A 358 28.16 21.71 1.75
CA THR A 358 27.29 20.67 2.31
C THR A 358 27.48 19.36 1.55
N TRP A 359 27.95 18.35 2.26
CA TRP A 359 28.20 17.04 1.70
C TRP A 359 27.01 16.12 1.94
N THR A 360 26.52 15.47 0.89
CA THR A 360 25.34 14.59 0.95
C THR A 360 25.64 13.17 0.47
N GLY A 361 24.92 12.20 1.03
CA GLY A 361 25.01 10.79 0.63
C GLY A 361 23.89 9.95 1.23
N ILE A 362 23.54 8.85 0.57
CA ILE A 362 22.47 7.95 1.03
C ILE A 362 23.08 6.73 1.72
N ALA A 363 22.65 6.48 2.95
CA ALA A 363 23.03 5.33 3.75
C ALA A 363 21.82 4.44 4.06
N SER A 364 22.05 3.14 4.25
CA SER A 364 21.02 2.22 4.77
C SER A 364 21.23 2.01 6.26
N PHE A 365 20.23 2.35 7.07
CA PHE A 365 20.25 2.17 8.52
C PHE A 365 19.28 1.06 8.93
N PRO A 366 19.58 0.25 9.96
CA PRO A 366 18.58 -0.61 10.59
C PRO A 366 17.38 0.18 11.10
N ALA A 367 16.18 -0.40 11.09
CA ALA A 367 14.98 0.26 11.61
C ALA A 367 15.07 0.59 13.11
N ALA A 368 15.89 -0.15 13.87
CA ALA A 368 16.19 0.17 15.26
C ALA A 368 17.06 1.44 15.44
N GLY A 369 17.58 2.00 14.34
CA GLY A 369 18.60 3.04 14.36
C GLY A 369 19.98 2.46 14.70
N GLY A 370 20.86 3.31 15.21
CA GLY A 370 22.19 2.92 15.67
C GLY A 370 23.23 4.02 15.50
N ASN A 371 24.40 3.78 16.09
CA ASN A 371 25.49 4.76 16.07
C ASN A 371 26.14 4.86 14.69
N TYR A 372 26.54 6.08 14.32
CA TYR A 372 27.30 6.42 13.12
C TYR A 372 28.08 7.71 13.37
N ILE A 373 28.98 8.06 12.46
CA ILE A 373 29.79 9.27 12.60
C ILE A 373 30.25 9.81 11.24
N PHE A 374 30.49 11.12 11.14
CA PHE A 374 31.12 11.71 9.96
C PHE A 374 32.64 11.73 10.08
N LEU A 375 33.30 11.52 8.95
CA LEU A 375 34.75 11.44 8.85
C LEU A 375 35.26 12.32 7.70
N LYS A 376 36.30 13.10 7.98
CA LYS A 376 36.99 13.95 7.02
C LYS A 376 38.30 13.29 6.60
N ASN A 377 38.44 13.03 5.31
CA ASN A 377 39.65 12.46 4.69
C ASN A 377 40.15 11.12 5.29
N PRO A 378 39.29 10.11 5.53
CA PRO A 378 39.77 8.81 5.96
C PRO A 378 40.66 8.16 4.89
N ASN A 379 41.77 7.56 5.31
CA ASN A 379 42.70 6.85 4.40
C ASN A 379 42.34 5.37 4.20
N GLY A 380 41.19 4.93 4.71
CA GLY A 380 40.64 3.57 4.59
C GLY A 380 39.73 3.24 5.77
N GLY A 381 39.09 2.07 5.76
CA GLY A 381 38.02 1.68 6.70
C GLY A 381 38.39 1.47 8.18
N GLY A 382 39.65 1.66 8.57
CA GLY A 382 40.10 1.64 9.97
C GLY A 382 40.67 2.97 10.48
N ASP A 383 40.57 4.04 9.69
CA ASP A 383 41.15 5.35 10.00
C ASP A 383 40.22 6.18 10.90
N TRP A 384 40.13 5.79 12.17
CA TRP A 384 39.27 6.48 13.15
C TRP A 384 39.82 7.82 13.62
N ASN A 385 41.05 8.19 13.26
CA ASN A 385 41.59 9.53 13.52
C ASN A 385 40.95 10.59 12.61
N ALA A 386 40.30 10.17 11.52
CA ALA A 386 39.56 11.05 10.61
C ALA A 386 38.18 11.47 11.15
N LYS A 387 37.77 10.91 12.29
CA LYS A 387 36.47 11.14 12.91
C LYS A 387 36.29 12.60 13.33
N GLU A 388 35.08 13.13 13.19
CA GLU A 388 34.71 14.38 13.87
C GLU A 388 34.82 14.26 15.40
N ASP A 389 35.11 15.38 16.06
CA ASP A 389 35.13 15.44 17.52
C ASP A 389 33.86 16.12 18.05
N ILE A 390 32.94 15.30 18.58
CA ILE A 390 31.73 15.76 19.26
C ILE A 390 31.75 15.43 20.76
N SER A 391 32.92 15.12 21.31
CA SER A 391 33.07 14.65 22.69
C SER A 391 32.47 15.64 23.69
N GLY A 392 31.57 15.15 24.56
CA GLY A 392 30.92 15.96 25.60
C GLY A 392 29.75 16.84 25.12
N GLN A 393 29.40 16.78 23.83
CA GLN A 393 28.25 17.50 23.28
C GLN A 393 26.95 16.68 23.38
N SER A 394 25.80 17.32 23.16
CA SER A 394 24.46 16.73 23.39
C SER A 394 24.08 15.59 22.44
N CYS A 395 24.64 15.57 21.24
CA CYS A 395 24.42 14.54 20.23
C CYS A 395 25.47 13.43 20.22
N ALA A 396 26.45 13.49 21.14
CA ALA A 396 27.40 12.41 21.34
C ALA A 396 26.79 11.31 22.20
N ASP A 397 26.83 10.09 21.68
CA ASP A 397 26.27 8.90 22.29
C ASP A 397 27.31 7.79 22.42
N GLY A 398 27.13 6.97 23.45
CA GLY A 398 27.96 5.81 23.73
C GLY A 398 29.42 6.12 24.12
N GLN A 399 30.22 5.05 24.21
CA GLN A 399 31.62 5.14 24.65
C GLN A 399 32.52 5.89 23.67
N TRP A 400 32.18 5.86 22.37
CA TRP A 400 33.01 6.44 21.31
C TRP A 400 32.61 7.87 20.96
N SER A 401 31.59 8.45 21.60
CA SER A 401 31.03 9.76 21.24
C SER A 401 30.60 9.81 19.78
N ASP A 402 29.86 8.80 19.33
CA ASP A 402 29.28 8.74 17.99
C ASP A 402 27.93 9.46 17.95
N ARG A 403 27.43 9.82 16.76
CA ARG A 403 26.04 10.27 16.61
C ARG A 403 25.12 9.05 16.73
N LEU A 404 23.92 9.24 17.27
CA LEU A 404 22.90 8.18 17.36
C LEU A 404 21.78 8.46 16.36
N MET A 405 21.59 7.55 15.40
CA MET A 405 20.37 7.51 14.62
C MET A 405 19.26 6.91 15.50
N PRO A 406 18.15 7.61 15.76
CA PRO A 406 17.04 7.04 16.50
C PRO A 406 16.36 5.93 15.70
N ALA A 407 15.42 5.22 16.34
CA ALA A 407 14.59 4.26 15.63
C ALA A 407 13.84 4.94 14.47
N LEU A 408 13.90 4.31 13.31
CA LEU A 408 13.34 4.79 12.06
C LEU A 408 12.04 4.04 11.76
N THR A 409 11.06 4.77 11.26
CA THR A 409 9.76 4.21 10.81
C THR A 409 9.53 4.42 9.31
N SER A 410 10.39 5.18 8.66
CA SER A 410 10.41 5.45 7.22
C SER A 410 11.79 5.95 6.81
N ASP A 411 12.03 5.99 5.51
CA ASP A 411 13.15 6.73 4.94
C ASP A 411 13.09 8.20 5.39
N THR A 412 14.26 8.82 5.58
CA THR A 412 14.34 10.18 6.14
C THR A 412 15.58 10.93 5.67
N THR A 413 15.65 12.21 6.02
CA THR A 413 16.81 13.07 5.81
C THR A 413 17.26 13.62 7.16
N VAL A 414 18.56 13.60 7.41
CA VAL A 414 19.16 14.23 8.60
C VAL A 414 20.18 15.27 8.18
N LEU A 415 20.19 16.37 8.93
CA LEU A 415 21.02 17.54 8.69
C LEU A 415 21.94 17.72 9.89
N HIS A 416 23.23 17.90 9.64
CA HIS A 416 24.25 18.07 10.68
C HIS A 416 25.27 19.12 10.30
N CYS A 417 25.94 19.67 11.30
CA CYS A 417 27.19 20.41 11.14
C CYS A 417 28.35 19.54 11.64
N TYR A 418 29.43 19.46 10.87
CA TYR A 418 30.59 18.65 11.25
C TYR A 418 31.23 19.15 12.54
N GLY A 419 31.57 18.24 13.46
CA GLY A 419 32.24 18.54 14.72
C GLY A 419 31.37 19.26 15.76
N THR A 420 30.08 19.48 15.47
CA THR A 420 29.15 20.10 16.43
C THR A 420 27.77 19.44 16.43
N CYS A 421 27.09 19.55 17.57
CA CYS A 421 25.69 19.18 17.76
C CYS A 421 24.73 20.36 17.55
N ASP A 422 25.25 21.52 17.19
CA ASP A 422 24.43 22.64 16.73
C ASP A 422 23.71 22.26 15.43
N THR A 423 22.48 22.75 15.29
CA THR A 423 21.72 22.64 14.04
C THR A 423 22.26 23.65 13.04
N ASP A 424 22.36 23.23 11.78
CA ASP A 424 22.58 24.14 10.63
C ASP A 424 21.42 25.12 10.45
#